data_AF-A0A379TCM1-F1
#
_entry.id   AF-A0A379TCM1-F1
#
_cell.length_a   1.000
_cell.length_b   1.000
_cell.length_c   1.000
_cell.angle_alpha   90.00
_cell.angle_beta   90.00
_cell.angle_gamma   90.00
#
_symmetry.space_group_name_H-M   'P 1'
#
loop_
_entity.id
_entity.type
_entity.pdbx_description
1 polymer ?
#
loop_
_entity_poly.entity_id
_entity_poly.type
_entity_poly.pdbx_seq_one_letter_code
_entity_poly.pdbx_strand_id
1 'polypeptide(L)'
;MKPTNHLDIETIDWLEGFLKTFNGTIIFISHDRSFIRNMATRIVDLDRGKLVTYPGNYDQYLLEKEEALRVEELQNAEFDRKLAQEEVWIRQGIKARRTRNEGRVRALKAMRRERSERREVMGTAKMQVEEATRSGKIVF
;
A
#
# COMPACT_ATOMS: atom_id res chain seq x y z
N MET A 1 -27.73 -6.08 -22.49
CA MET A 1 -26.52 -5.64 -23.20
C MET A 1 -26.57 -4.13 -23.33
N LYS A 2 -25.62 -3.38 -22.75
CA LYS A 2 -25.54 -1.93 -22.93
C LYS A 2 -24.54 -1.64 -24.07
N PRO A 3 -24.95 -1.05 -25.20
CA PRO A 3 -24.08 -0.75 -26.34
C PRO A 3 -23.11 0.42 -26.09
N THR A 4 -23.17 1.08 -24.93
CA THR A 4 -22.34 2.24 -24.57
C THR A 4 -20.88 1.89 -24.29
N ASN A 5 -20.60 0.66 -23.81
CA ASN A 5 -19.25 0.26 -23.44
C ASN A 5 -18.29 0.15 -24.64
N HIS A 6 -18.81 -0.01 -25.86
CA HIS A 6 -17.98 -0.19 -27.06
C HIS A 6 -17.46 1.14 -27.62
N LEU A 7 -18.27 2.21 -27.55
CA LEU A 7 -17.87 3.57 -27.93
C LEU A 7 -16.79 4.14 -27.00
N ASP A 8 -16.82 3.78 -25.71
CA ASP A 8 -15.80 4.20 -24.75
C ASP A 8 -14.47 3.49 -25.00
N ILE A 9 -14.48 2.22 -25.40
CA ILE A 9 -13.26 1.45 -25.72
C ILE A 9 -12.55 2.04 -26.94
N GLU A 10 -13.26 2.31 -28.03
CA GLU A 10 -12.65 2.90 -29.23
C GLU A 10 -12.05 4.29 -28.95
N THR A 11 -12.70 5.07 -28.09
CA THR A 11 -12.22 6.40 -27.69
C THR A 11 -10.96 6.31 -26.82
N ILE A 12 -10.90 5.34 -25.90
CA ILE A 12 -9.72 5.08 -25.06
C ILE A 12 -8.55 4.59 -25.91
N ASP A 13 -8.79 3.67 -26.85
CA ASP A 13 -7.75 3.15 -27.75
C ASP A 13 -7.14 4.26 -28.62
N TRP A 14 -7.98 5.16 -29.15
CA TRP A 14 -7.51 6.35 -29.87
C TRP A 14 -6.67 7.26 -28.98
N LEU A 15 -7.14 7.53 -27.75
CA LEU A 15 -6.43 8.37 -26.78
C LEU A 15 -5.07 7.75 -26.41
N GLU A 16 -5.01 6.45 -26.15
CA GLU A 16 -3.75 5.75 -25.90
C GLU A 16 -2.79 5.89 -27.09
N GLY A 17 -3.27 5.69 -28.31
CA GLY A 17 -2.48 5.86 -29.52
C GLY A 17 -1.93 7.27 -29.65
N PHE A 18 -2.76 8.29 -29.43
CA PHE A 18 -2.34 9.69 -29.43
C PHE A 18 -1.28 9.98 -28.36
N LEU A 19 -1.53 9.58 -27.10
CA LEU A 19 -0.62 9.81 -25.99
C LEU A 19 0.72 9.09 -26.16
N LYS A 20 0.75 7.91 -26.81
CA LYS A 20 1.99 7.20 -27.14
C LYS A 20 2.86 7.95 -28.16
N THR A 21 2.28 8.82 -28.97
CA THR A 21 3.02 9.67 -29.92
C THR A 21 3.51 11.00 -29.32
N PHE A 22 3.10 11.31 -28.09
CA PHE A 22 3.51 12.54 -27.41
C PHE A 22 4.98 12.45 -26.96
N ASN A 23 5.82 13.36 -27.43
CA ASN A 23 7.27 13.38 -27.15
C ASN A 23 7.64 13.99 -25.78
N GLY A 24 6.74 13.96 -24.80
CA GLY A 24 6.95 14.51 -23.46
C GLY A 24 6.62 13.51 -22.36
N THR A 25 6.76 13.93 -21.11
CA THR A 25 6.33 13.13 -19.95
C THR A 25 4.87 13.40 -19.64
N ILE A 26 4.09 12.34 -19.50
CA ILE A 26 2.70 12.40 -19.08
C ILE A 26 2.62 11.88 -17.64
N ILE A 27 1.97 12.64 -16.78
CA ILE A 27 1.55 12.18 -15.45
C ILE A 27 0.04 12.09 -15.48
N PHE A 28 -0.49 10.92 -15.16
CA PHE A 28 -1.92 10.68 -15.13
C PHE A 28 -2.30 9.90 -13.87
N ILE A 29 -3.57 10.03 -13.49
CA ILE A 29 -4.21 9.24 -12.46
C ILE A 29 -5.43 8.63 -13.14
N SER A 30 -5.55 7.30 -13.08
CA SER A 30 -6.67 6.58 -13.67
C SER A 30 -7.14 5.47 -12.72
N HIS A 31 -8.40 5.10 -12.87
CA HIS A 31 -9.01 3.92 -12.26
C HIS A 31 -9.12 2.75 -13.28
N ASP A 32 -8.88 3.02 -14.57
CA ASP A 32 -8.87 1.98 -15.60
C ASP A 32 -7.53 1.25 -15.60
N ARG A 33 -7.55 0.00 -15.14
CA ARG A 33 -6.34 -0.86 -15.07
C ARG A 33 -5.78 -1.22 -16.43
N SER A 34 -6.62 -1.34 -17.46
CA SER A 34 -6.15 -1.61 -18.82
C SER A 34 -5.36 -0.42 -19.34
N PHE A 35 -5.90 0.79 -19.17
CA PHE A 35 -5.20 2.03 -19.51
C PHE A 35 -3.88 2.18 -18.74
N ILE A 36 -3.89 1.97 -17.42
CA ILE A 36 -2.66 2.03 -16.60
C ILE A 36 -1.65 1.00 -17.09
N ARG A 37 -2.08 -0.25 -17.34
CA ARG A 37 -1.20 -1.31 -17.85
C ARG A 37 -0.59 -0.95 -19.20
N ASN A 38 -1.37 -0.35 -20.10
CA ASN A 38 -0.94 -0.02 -21.45
C ASN A 38 -0.06 1.23 -21.56
N MET A 39 -0.23 2.20 -20.63
CA MET A 39 0.42 3.51 -20.70
C MET A 39 1.52 3.71 -19.66
N ALA A 40 1.42 3.10 -18.47
CA ALA A 40 2.36 3.39 -17.39
C ALA A 40 3.70 2.67 -17.59
N THR A 41 4.77 3.46 -17.55
CA THR A 41 6.16 2.98 -17.53
C THR A 41 6.80 3.07 -16.15
N ARG A 42 6.08 3.66 -15.19
CA ARG A 42 6.45 3.81 -13.78
C ARG A 42 5.19 4.08 -12.97
N ILE A 43 5.05 3.40 -11.82
CA ILE A 43 3.96 3.62 -10.87
C ILE A 43 4.51 4.38 -9.66
N VAL A 44 3.77 5.42 -9.23
CA VAL A 44 4.03 6.10 -7.97
C VAL A 44 2.85 5.81 -7.05
N ASP A 45 3.12 5.05 -6.00
CA ASP A 45 2.12 4.65 -5.01
C ASP A 45 2.22 5.54 -3.77
N LEU A 46 1.08 5.99 -3.26
CA LEU A 46 0.97 6.79 -2.04
C LEU A 46 0.29 5.95 -0.96
N ASP A 47 1.09 5.43 -0.03
CA ASP A 47 0.59 4.63 1.09
C ASP A 47 1.01 5.25 2.42
N ARG A 48 0.04 5.43 3.33
CA ARG A 48 0.23 5.97 4.70
C ARG A 48 1.01 7.29 4.79
N GLY A 49 0.97 8.11 3.74
CA GLY A 49 1.68 9.38 3.64
C GLY A 49 3.12 9.26 3.11
N LYS A 50 3.50 8.10 2.60
CA LYS A 50 4.79 7.85 1.94
C LYS A 50 4.56 7.58 0.46
N LEU A 51 5.38 8.22 -0.37
CA LEU A 51 5.44 7.94 -1.79
C LEU A 51 6.50 6.87 -2.04
N VAL A 52 6.12 5.81 -2.74
CA VAL A 52 7.04 4.77 -3.22
C VAL A 52 6.93 4.71 -4.73
N THR A 53 8.08 4.65 -5.39
CA THR A 53 8.17 4.61 -6.84
C THR A 53 8.57 3.22 -7.28
N TYR A 54 7.79 2.64 -8.19
CA TYR A 54 8.01 1.34 -8.80
C TYR A 54 8.31 1.54 -10.30
N PRO A 55 9.55 1.32 -10.75
CA PRO A 55 9.86 1.35 -12.18
C PRO A 55 9.21 0.15 -12.88
N GLY A 56 8.79 0.33 -14.13
CA GLY A 56 8.19 -0.73 -14.93
C GLY A 56 6.67 -0.61 -15.07
N ASN A 57 6.07 -1.66 -15.62
CA ASN A 57 4.66 -1.69 -15.95
C ASN A 57 3.78 -2.00 -14.73
N TYR A 58 2.47 -1.96 -14.93
CA TYR A 58 1.50 -2.17 -13.86
C TYR A 58 1.55 -3.57 -13.24
N ASP A 59 1.81 -4.62 -14.02
CA ASP A 59 1.82 -5.99 -13.50
C ASP A 59 3.07 -6.25 -12.64
N GLN A 60 4.23 -5.71 -13.04
CA GLN A 60 5.44 -5.67 -12.22
C GLN A 60 5.19 -4.98 -10.88
N TYR A 61 4.53 -3.81 -10.91
CA TYR A 61 4.13 -3.08 -9.70
C TYR A 61 3.28 -3.95 -8.76
N LEU A 62 2.29 -4.68 -9.28
CA LEU A 62 1.43 -5.53 -8.45
C LEU A 62 2.24 -6.62 -7.73
N LEU A 63 3.16 -7.28 -8.43
CA LEU A 63 4.02 -8.32 -7.85
C LEU A 63 4.94 -7.74 -6.76
N GLU A 64 5.60 -6.61 -7.05
CA GLU A 64 6.49 -5.95 -6.09
C GLU A 64 5.72 -5.43 -4.87
N LYS A 65 4.52 -4.89 -5.09
CA LYS A 65 3.64 -4.41 -4.01
C LYS A 65 3.18 -5.57 -3.12
N GLU A 66 2.78 -6.69 -3.70
CA GLU A 66 2.37 -7.88 -2.96
C GLU A 66 3.52 -8.41 -2.09
N GLU A 67 4.72 -8.55 -2.66
CA GLU A 67 5.89 -9.00 -1.90
C GLU A 67 6.28 -8.02 -0.79
N ALA A 68 6.21 -6.71 -1.06
CA ALA A 68 6.47 -5.69 -0.05
C ALA A 68 5.49 -5.77 1.13
N LEU A 69 4.19 -5.96 0.83
CA LEU A 69 3.16 -6.15 1.86
C LEU A 69 3.39 -7.44 2.67
N ARG A 70 3.78 -8.53 2.00
CA ARG A 70 4.08 -9.81 2.65
C ARG A 70 5.27 -9.70 3.59
N VAL A 71 6.35 -9.05 3.15
CA VAL A 71 7.54 -8.80 3.98
C VAL A 71 7.19 -7.92 5.18
N GLU A 72 6.39 -6.88 4.96
CA GLU A 72 5.92 -6.00 6.04
C GLU A 72 5.08 -6.76 7.07
N GLU A 73 4.14 -7.61 6.64
CA GLU A 73 3.31 -8.42 7.52
C GLU A 73 4.15 -9.36 8.39
N LEU A 74 5.15 -10.02 7.81
CA LEU A 74 6.08 -10.88 8.54
C LEU A 74 6.86 -10.09 9.59
N GLN A 75 7.43 -8.94 9.23
CA GLN A 75 8.15 -8.07 10.16
C GLN A 75 7.25 -7.58 11.30
N ASN A 76 6.00 -7.22 10.98
CA ASN A 76 5.02 -6.79 11.95
C ASN A 76 4.64 -7.92 12.92
N ALA A 77 4.46 -9.14 12.42
CA ALA A 77 4.17 -10.31 13.25
C ALA A 77 5.35 -10.66 14.17
N GLU A 78 6.58 -10.61 13.66
CA GLU A 78 7.79 -10.82 14.48
C GLU A 78 7.93 -9.76 15.57
N PHE A 79 7.70 -8.50 15.22
CA PHE A 79 7.69 -7.38 16.17
C PHE A 79 6.64 -7.61 17.27
N ASP A 80 5.43 -8.00 16.92
CA ASP A 80 4.33 -8.21 17.86
C ASP A 80 4.60 -9.37 18.80
N ARG A 81 5.15 -10.46 18.26
CA ARG A 81 5.59 -11.60 19.05
C ARG A 81 6.63 -11.18 20.09
N LYS A 82 7.61 -10.37 19.68
CA LYS A 82 8.64 -9.84 20.58
C LYS A 82 8.05 -8.91 21.62
N LEU A 83 7.18 -7.99 21.23
CA LEU A 83 6.47 -7.10 22.15
C LEU A 83 5.68 -7.92 23.19
N ALA A 84 4.96 -8.96 22.78
CA ALA A 84 4.21 -9.83 23.68
C ALA A 84 5.12 -10.58 24.68
N GLN A 85 6.29 -11.08 24.24
CA GLN A 85 7.26 -11.70 25.13
C GLN A 85 7.79 -10.71 26.19
N GLU A 86 8.09 -9.48 25.78
CA GLU A 86 8.54 -8.42 26.68
C GLU A 86 7.44 -7.97 27.66
N GLU A 87 6.19 -7.95 27.23
CA GLU A 87 5.01 -7.73 28.07
C GLU A 87 4.85 -8.81 29.15
N VAL A 88 5.03 -10.07 28.79
CA VAL A 88 5.00 -11.18 29.75
C VAL A 88 6.15 -11.06 30.74
N TRP A 89 7.35 -10.77 30.26
CA TRP A 89 8.55 -10.58 31.09
C TRP A 89 8.34 -9.51 32.16
N ILE A 90 7.80 -8.33 31.82
CA ILE A 90 7.59 -7.25 32.80
C ILE A 90 6.49 -7.61 33.82
N ARG A 91 5.48 -8.39 33.41
CA ARG A 91 4.37 -8.84 34.28
C ARG A 91 4.78 -9.96 35.25
N GLN A 92 5.73 -10.82 34.88
CA GLN A 92 6.26 -11.87 35.75
C GLN A 92 7.04 -11.34 36.97
N GLY A 93 7.17 -10.01 37.08
CA GLY A 93 7.75 -9.33 38.22
C GLY A 93 9.26 -9.21 38.08
N ILE A 94 9.74 -7.96 38.03
CA ILE A 94 11.17 -7.64 38.14
C ILE A 94 11.60 -7.95 39.58
N LYS A 95 11.77 -9.23 39.92
CA LYS A 95 12.32 -9.62 41.21
C LYS A 95 13.80 -9.17 41.27
N ALA A 96 14.06 -8.22 42.18
CA ALA A 96 15.33 -7.90 42.82
C ALA A 96 16.39 -6.98 42.14
N ARG A 97 16.33 -6.57 40.86
CA ARG A 97 17.33 -5.61 40.31
C ARG A 97 16.73 -4.57 39.37
N ARG A 98 16.18 -3.49 39.96
CA ARG A 98 15.58 -2.37 39.21
C ARG A 98 16.58 -1.63 38.30
N THR A 99 17.81 -1.41 38.74
CA THR A 99 18.84 -0.65 37.98
C THR A 99 19.45 -1.41 36.80
N ARG A 100 19.54 -2.74 36.85
CA ARG A 100 20.14 -3.55 35.76
C ARG A 100 19.23 -3.66 34.53
N ASN A 101 17.92 -3.45 34.68
CA ASN A 101 16.92 -3.72 33.66
C ASN A 101 16.28 -2.45 33.06
N GLU A 102 16.74 -1.26 33.44
CA GLU A 102 16.17 0.01 32.98
C GLU A 102 16.20 0.17 31.46
N GLY A 103 17.28 -0.29 30.82
CA GLY A 103 17.41 -0.29 29.36
C GLY A 103 16.34 -1.13 28.66
N ARG A 104 16.03 -2.32 29.21
CA ARG A 104 15.00 -3.22 28.67
C ARG A 104 13.60 -2.66 28.86
N VAL A 105 13.32 -2.04 30.01
CA VAL A 105 12.06 -1.32 30.26
C VAL A 105 11.89 -0.13 29.31
N ARG A 106 12.96 0.63 29.04
CA ARG A 106 12.94 1.73 28.07
C ARG A 106 12.66 1.22 26.65
N ALA A 107 13.29 0.12 26.26
CA ALA A 107 13.03 -0.53 24.97
C ALA A 107 11.56 -0.98 24.85
N LEU A 108 11.00 -1.64 25.88
CA LEU A 108 9.59 -2.03 25.89
C LEU A 108 8.65 -0.82 25.74
N LYS A 109 8.91 0.29 26.44
CA LYS A 109 8.12 1.52 26.28
C LYS A 109 8.19 2.08 24.86
N ALA A 110 9.36 2.04 24.24
CA ALA A 110 9.53 2.46 22.84
C ALA A 110 8.73 1.55 21.89
N MET A 111 8.80 0.22 22.07
CA MET A 111 8.04 -0.73 21.25
C MET A 111 6.51 -0.54 21.39
N ARG A 112 6.01 -0.24 22.61
CA ARG A 112 4.58 0.10 22.80
C ARG A 112 4.17 1.34 22.02
N ARG A 113 5.01 2.38 22.07
CA ARG A 113 4.76 3.63 21.34
C ARG A 113 4.75 3.38 19.84
N GLU A 114 5.75 2.69 19.33
CA GLU A 114 5.85 2.32 17.92
C GLU A 114 4.62 1.52 17.46
N ARG A 115 4.16 0.54 18.25
CA ARG A 115 2.92 -0.20 17.96
C ARG A 115 1.69 0.70 17.92
N SER A 116 1.58 1.67 18.83
CA SER A 116 0.44 2.58 18.89
C SER A 116 0.42 3.62 17.77
N GLU A 117 1.59 4.02 17.27
CA GLU A 117 1.74 4.98 16.15
C GLU A 117 1.68 4.28 14.78
N ARG A 118 1.71 2.95 14.74
CA ARG A 118 1.65 2.16 13.50
C ARG A 118 0.35 2.44 12.76
N ARG A 119 0.48 2.86 11.50
CA ARG A 119 -0.64 2.97 10.57
C ARG A 119 -0.82 1.66 9.83
N GLU A 120 -2.00 1.09 9.93
CA GLU A 120 -2.38 -0.12 9.19
C GLU A 120 -2.48 0.16 7.68
N VAL A 121 -2.22 -0.88 6.89
CA VAL A 121 -2.30 -0.79 5.43
C VAL A 121 -3.74 -0.46 5.03
N MET A 122 -3.90 0.54 4.15
CA MET A 122 -5.16 0.71 3.42
C MET A 122 -5.23 -0.42 2.39
N GLY A 123 -5.82 -1.55 2.77
CA GLY A 123 -5.81 -2.76 1.95
C GLY A 123 -6.29 -2.53 0.52
N THR A 124 -5.60 -3.14 -0.45
CA THR A 124 -5.93 -3.11 -1.89
C THR A 124 -7.37 -3.58 -2.18
N ALA A 125 -7.92 -4.44 -1.32
CA ALA A 125 -9.31 -4.88 -1.37
C ALA A 125 -10.31 -3.73 -1.15
N LYS A 126 -9.99 -2.72 -0.33
CA LYS A 126 -10.84 -1.52 -0.19
C LYS A 126 -10.85 -0.69 -1.46
N MET A 127 -9.71 -0.58 -2.16
CA MET A 127 -9.68 0.06 -3.48
C MET A 127 -10.53 -0.71 -4.50
N GLN A 128 -10.48 -2.05 -4.51
CA GLN A 128 -11.35 -2.86 -5.38
C GLN A 128 -12.86 -2.67 -5.09
N VAL A 129 -13.24 -2.53 -3.82
CA VAL A 129 -14.63 -2.33 -3.40
C VAL A 129 -15.11 -0.89 -3.62
N GLU A 130 -14.25 0.12 -3.38
CA GLU A 130 -14.53 1.53 -3.67
C GLU A 130 -14.66 1.80 -5.19
N GLU A 131 -13.91 1.08 -6.01
CA GLU A 131 -13.96 1.18 -7.47
C GLU A 131 -15.26 0.57 -8.04
N ALA A 132 -15.71 -0.58 -7.50
CA ALA A 132 -17.01 -1.16 -7.81
C ALA A 132 -18.18 -0.22 -7.42
N THR A 133 -18.01 0.61 -6.39
CA THR A 133 -19.03 1.60 -5.98
C THR A 133 -18.91 2.93 -6.73
N ARG A 134 -17.71 3.37 -7.11
CA ARG A 134 -17.49 4.59 -7.94
C ARG A 134 -17.90 4.42 -9.39
N SER A 135 -17.78 3.22 -9.97
CA SER A 135 -18.31 2.94 -11.33
C SER A 135 -19.83 3.22 -11.43
N GLY A 136 -20.55 3.23 -10.30
CA GLY A 136 -21.97 3.58 -10.23
C GLY A 136 -22.27 5.09 -10.17
N LYS A 137 -21.26 5.98 -10.08
CA LYS A 137 -21.42 7.43 -10.06
C LYS A 137 -20.38 8.12 -10.93
N ILE A 138 -20.65 8.16 -12.23
CA ILE A 138 -20.08 9.18 -13.11
C ILE A 138 -21.01 10.39 -12.99
N VAL A 139 -20.53 11.48 -12.37
CA VAL A 139 -21.23 12.77 -12.33
C VAL A 139 -20.65 13.61 -13.47
N PHE A 140 -21.54 14.15 -14.30
CA PHE A 140 -21.27 15.01 -15.46
C PHE A 140 -20.51 16.29 -15.09
#